data_AF-A0A5C3ML55-F1
#
_entry.id   AF-A0A5C3ML55-F1
#
_cell.length_a   1.000
_cell.length_b   1.000
_cell.length_c   1.000
_cell.angle_alpha   90.00
_cell.angle_beta   90.00
_cell.angle_gamma   90.00
#
_symmetry.space_group_name_H-M   'P 1'
#
loop_
_entity.id
_entity.type
_entity.pdbx_description
1 polymer ?
#
loop_
_entity_poly.entity_id
_entity_poly.type
_entity_poly.pdbx_seq_one_letter_code
_entity_poly.pdbx_strand_id
1 'polypeptide(L)'
;MQVSPGGDPHAGLKRKEMDGMNSSQGKRRRDGDGGMEDNSMFGDGQEDGDLDMQNNEMDYVMGAPKHWTDDEKTKFFAWLMGPGQDDHWNSLRASKNACFRECAEQLFGGKKTMQALKGAYERGFNVFKQIYAFEMFSRRMGPMTINMNSQADRLKEYEKRLSAARKSGTEVGNINARIVDHWHTIGWYSLFHGRWHGDPISTRPTNRQNTTGPSSAVTMGDDDADVEEQLNGHEFSNGMAQQNPDPSPMDRTFSSDGASSIPVPHPMSFASNPNPQYLVPQMVPPTNAPVSNRSSTSELVQLTALTQHIMTTYVHLLQTQAEDAKLKLEYLKRKEARDEEESRQRRETEQRKQEREAAEWEHSRHAEKVKQRTALATDLLSNPTVDASVKQAAADYLKRLFMTDQ
;
A
#
# COMPACT_ATOMS: atom_id res chain seq x y z
N MET A 1 -48.37 -57.07 -9.08
CA MET A 1 -48.70 -56.11 -8.00
C MET A 1 -48.17 -54.76 -8.46
N GLN A 2 -49.05 -53.96 -9.07
CA GLN A 2 -49.79 -52.84 -8.45
C GLN A 2 -48.89 -51.60 -8.28
N VAL A 3 -48.91 -50.71 -9.28
CA VAL A 3 -49.69 -49.45 -9.38
C VAL A 3 -49.25 -48.31 -8.45
N SER A 4 -48.61 -47.33 -9.09
CA SER A 4 -49.03 -45.93 -9.17
C SER A 4 -48.76 -44.92 -8.03
N PRO A 5 -48.73 -43.61 -8.40
CA PRO A 5 -47.91 -42.57 -7.78
C PRO A 5 -48.76 -41.45 -7.12
N GLY A 6 -48.08 -40.43 -6.57
CA GLY A 6 -48.64 -39.13 -6.23
C GLY A 6 -47.55 -38.25 -5.62
N GLY A 7 -47.47 -36.94 -5.81
CA GLY A 7 -48.33 -36.00 -6.52
C GLY A 7 -47.88 -34.59 -6.12
N ASP A 8 -47.46 -33.83 -7.12
CA ASP A 8 -47.66 -32.40 -7.37
C ASP A 8 -47.26 -31.25 -6.39
N PRO A 9 -47.07 -30.03 -6.96
CA PRO A 9 -46.32 -28.90 -6.42
C PRO A 9 -47.22 -27.73 -5.99
N HIS A 10 -46.65 -26.76 -5.26
CA HIS A 10 -46.88 -25.30 -5.38
C HIS A 10 -46.47 -24.59 -4.08
N ALA A 11 -45.57 -23.61 -4.18
CA ALA A 11 -45.62 -22.42 -3.33
C ALA A 11 -44.86 -21.28 -4.01
N GLY A 12 -45.60 -20.42 -4.71
CA GLY A 12 -45.11 -19.12 -5.13
C GLY A 12 -45.20 -18.11 -4.00
N LEU A 13 -44.17 -17.29 -3.83
CA LEU A 13 -44.20 -16.03 -3.07
C LEU A 13 -43.42 -15.01 -3.90
N LYS A 14 -44.12 -14.22 -4.71
CA LYS A 14 -44.50 -12.82 -4.44
C LYS A 14 -43.32 -11.90 -4.11
N ARG A 15 -42.81 -11.29 -5.17
CA ARG A 15 -42.60 -9.84 -5.37
C ARG A 15 -42.63 -8.98 -4.10
N LYS A 16 -41.52 -8.29 -3.82
CA LYS A 16 -41.56 -6.99 -3.15
C LYS A 16 -40.51 -6.06 -3.78
N GLU A 17 -40.98 -5.26 -4.73
CA GLU A 17 -40.44 -3.93 -4.99
C GLU A 17 -40.48 -3.13 -3.68
N MET A 18 -39.41 -2.43 -3.36
CA MET A 18 -39.49 -1.18 -2.60
C MET A 18 -38.45 -0.22 -3.17
N ASP A 19 -38.96 0.69 -4.00
CA ASP A 19 -38.48 2.05 -4.12
C ASP A 19 -38.36 2.70 -2.73
N GLY A 20 -37.34 3.53 -2.56
CA GLY A 20 -37.06 4.23 -1.32
C GLY A 20 -36.01 5.31 -1.52
N MET A 21 -36.35 6.29 -2.35
CA MET A 21 -35.65 7.56 -2.49
C MET A 21 -35.69 8.36 -1.17
N ASN A 22 -34.67 9.21 -1.04
CA ASN A 22 -34.74 10.58 -0.50
C ASN A 22 -34.33 10.83 0.98
N SER A 23 -33.22 11.53 1.21
CA SER A 23 -33.22 13.00 1.31
C SER A 23 -31.80 13.53 1.57
N SER A 24 -31.32 14.36 0.65
CA SER A 24 -30.15 15.21 0.82
C SER A 24 -30.64 16.64 1.06
N GLN A 25 -30.41 17.15 2.27
CA GLN A 25 -30.73 18.54 2.61
C GLN A 25 -29.85 19.52 1.84
N GLY A 26 -30.52 20.45 1.16
CA GLY A 26 -29.91 21.49 0.36
C GLY A 26 -29.08 22.48 1.17
N LYS A 27 -28.01 22.96 0.53
CA LYS A 27 -27.31 24.19 0.93
C LYS A 27 -27.28 25.13 -0.27
N ARG A 28 -28.12 26.16 -0.18
CA ARG A 28 -28.29 27.25 -1.13
C ARG A 28 -26.94 27.89 -1.46
N ARG A 29 -26.57 27.92 -2.74
CA ARG A 29 -25.49 28.78 -3.26
C ARG A 29 -26.08 30.14 -3.64
N ARG A 30 -25.34 31.17 -3.23
CA ARG A 30 -25.56 32.60 -3.44
C ARG A 30 -25.00 32.99 -4.80
N ASP A 31 -25.78 33.79 -5.53
CA ASP A 31 -25.46 34.40 -6.82
C ASP A 31 -24.24 35.34 -6.80
N GLY A 32 -23.63 35.49 -7.97
CA GLY A 32 -22.54 36.44 -8.31
C GLY A 32 -21.85 35.91 -9.58
N ASP A 33 -22.37 36.16 -10.79
CA ASP A 33 -22.50 37.42 -11.54
C ASP A 33 -21.16 38.08 -11.90
N GLY A 34 -20.87 38.05 -13.21
CA GLY A 34 -20.20 39.12 -13.98
C GLY A 34 -18.67 39.24 -13.93
N GLY A 35 -18.02 39.16 -15.10
CA GLY A 35 -16.77 39.91 -15.35
C GLY A 35 -15.74 39.28 -16.27
N MET A 36 -15.99 39.31 -17.58
CA MET A 36 -14.95 39.27 -18.61
C MET A 36 -14.22 40.63 -18.67
N GLU A 37 -12.90 40.62 -18.87
CA GLU A 37 -12.06 41.59 -19.61
C GLU A 37 -10.58 41.25 -19.31
N ASP A 38 -9.86 40.64 -20.26
CA ASP A 38 -8.97 41.32 -21.22
C ASP A 38 -7.96 42.27 -20.57
N ASN A 39 -6.71 41.82 -20.39
CA ASN A 39 -5.56 42.73 -20.47
C ASN A 39 -4.23 41.97 -20.67
N SER A 40 -3.77 41.93 -21.91
CA SER A 40 -2.37 41.68 -22.26
C SER A 40 -1.59 43.00 -22.31
N MET A 41 -0.63 43.25 -21.43
CA MET A 41 0.47 44.20 -21.72
C MET A 41 1.63 44.14 -20.71
N PHE A 42 2.82 43.83 -21.25
CA PHE A 42 4.16 44.39 -20.99
C PHE A 42 4.56 45.02 -19.64
N GLY A 43 5.77 44.65 -19.19
CA GLY A 43 6.64 45.36 -18.22
C GLY A 43 7.41 44.33 -17.38
N ASP A 44 8.58 43.84 -17.77
CA ASP A 44 9.91 44.47 -17.77
C ASP A 44 10.24 45.30 -16.52
N GLY A 45 11.14 44.73 -15.71
CA GLY A 45 12.10 45.41 -14.84
C GLY A 45 11.61 46.19 -13.62
N GLN A 46 11.71 45.60 -12.41
CA GLN A 46 12.28 46.34 -11.27
C GLN A 46 12.77 45.40 -10.15
N GLU A 47 14.05 45.57 -9.82
CA GLU A 47 14.71 45.09 -8.59
C GLU A 47 14.17 45.83 -7.34
N ASP A 48 14.51 45.29 -6.17
CA ASP A 48 14.37 45.85 -4.81
C ASP A 48 13.01 45.67 -4.08
N GLY A 49 13.04 44.91 -2.99
CA GLY A 49 11.89 44.76 -2.09
C GLY A 49 12.06 43.73 -0.96
N ASP A 50 13.15 43.85 -0.21
CA ASP A 50 13.52 43.04 0.96
C ASP A 50 12.60 43.30 2.18
N LEU A 51 11.32 42.91 2.09
CA LEU A 51 10.32 43.07 3.17
C LEU A 51 9.24 41.99 3.09
N ASP A 52 9.45 40.77 3.62
CA ASP A 52 8.34 39.81 3.87
C ASP A 52 8.68 38.63 4.82
N MET A 53 9.43 38.89 5.92
CA MET A 53 9.70 37.87 6.95
C MET A 53 9.12 38.20 8.33
N GLN A 54 7.90 38.74 8.40
CA GLN A 54 7.28 39.06 9.69
C GLN A 54 5.75 38.95 9.73
N ASN A 55 5.15 38.01 9.00
CA ASN A 55 3.70 37.80 9.04
C ASN A 55 3.30 36.34 9.29
N ASN A 56 3.73 35.77 10.42
CA ASN A 56 3.34 34.42 10.84
C ASN A 56 2.84 34.34 12.30
N GLU A 57 2.51 35.46 12.95
CA GLU A 57 2.18 35.48 14.39
C GLU A 57 0.68 35.63 14.70
N MET A 58 -0.20 35.77 13.70
CA MET A 58 -1.62 36.12 13.94
C MET A 58 -2.66 35.11 13.42
N ASP A 59 -2.32 33.81 13.42
CA ASP A 59 -3.26 32.73 13.05
C ASP A 59 -3.49 31.72 14.21
N TYR A 60 -3.15 32.11 15.45
CA TYR A 60 -3.19 31.24 16.63
C TYR A 60 -4.59 31.07 17.27
N VAL A 61 -5.63 31.67 16.67
CA VAL A 61 -6.97 31.70 17.26
C VAL A 61 -7.92 30.85 16.41
N MET A 62 -8.26 29.67 16.95
CA MET A 62 -9.38 28.78 16.55
C MET A 62 -9.20 27.77 15.40
N GLY A 63 -8.01 27.57 14.84
CA GLY A 63 -7.74 26.46 13.92
C GLY A 63 -6.41 25.81 14.26
N ALA A 64 -6.41 24.57 14.76
CA ALA A 64 -5.16 23.82 14.94
C ALA A 64 -4.35 23.86 13.63
N PRO A 65 -3.06 24.23 13.64
CA PRO A 65 -2.25 24.31 12.43
C PRO A 65 -2.38 23.00 11.64
N LYS A 66 -2.93 23.09 10.43
CA LYS A 66 -3.20 21.94 9.55
C LYS A 66 -1.92 21.20 9.16
N HIS A 67 -0.76 21.83 9.34
CA HIS A 67 0.55 21.32 8.98
C HIS A 67 1.29 20.77 10.20
N TRP A 68 1.97 19.64 10.04
CA TRP A 68 2.85 19.08 11.05
C TRP A 68 4.14 19.89 11.14
N THR A 69 4.38 20.51 12.29
CA THR A 69 5.67 21.16 12.56
C THR A 69 6.74 20.11 12.83
N ASP A 70 8.01 20.49 12.66
CA ASP A 70 9.12 19.56 12.89
C ASP A 70 9.30 19.23 14.38
N ASP A 71 8.93 20.15 15.28
CA ASP A 71 8.87 19.88 16.73
C ASP A 71 7.80 18.83 17.07
N GLU A 72 6.61 18.92 16.46
CA GLU A 72 5.55 17.92 16.63
C GLU A 72 5.98 16.55 16.10
N LYS A 73 6.59 16.49 14.91
CA LYS A 73 7.10 15.23 14.34
C LYS A 73 8.22 14.64 15.20
N THR A 74 9.12 15.49 15.69
CA THR A 74 10.23 15.06 16.55
C THR A 74 9.71 14.47 17.84
N LYS A 75 8.77 15.14 18.51
CA LYS A 75 8.09 14.61 19.70
C LYS A 75 7.39 13.28 19.40
N PHE A 76 6.68 13.20 18.28
CA PHE A 76 5.96 11.99 17.87
C PHE A 76 6.90 10.81 17.61
N PHE A 77 7.94 11.00 16.79
CA PHE A 77 8.90 9.93 16.47
C PHE A 77 9.74 9.53 17.69
N ALA A 78 10.12 10.49 18.55
CA ALA A 78 10.82 10.21 19.79
C ALA A 78 9.96 9.44 20.79
N TRP A 79 8.66 9.77 20.93
CA TRP A 79 7.75 9.01 21.77
C TRP A 79 7.56 7.57 21.26
N LEU A 80 7.45 7.41 19.93
CA LEU A 80 7.16 6.12 19.31
C LEU A 80 8.35 5.15 19.28
N MET A 81 9.55 5.68 19.11
CA MET A 81 10.74 4.91 18.74
C MET A 81 12.04 5.42 19.40
N GLY A 82 11.95 6.40 20.30
CA GLY A 82 13.10 6.94 21.00
C GLY A 82 13.78 5.92 21.91
N PRO A 83 14.99 6.22 22.40
CA PRO A 83 15.69 5.36 23.36
C PRO A 83 14.83 5.09 24.60
N GLY A 84 14.72 3.82 25.02
CA GLY A 84 13.92 3.40 26.17
C GLY A 84 12.41 3.30 25.93
N GLN A 85 11.92 3.63 24.73
CA GLN A 85 10.50 3.52 24.34
C GLN A 85 10.19 2.20 23.62
N ASP A 86 10.74 1.09 24.12
CA ASP A 86 10.59 -0.22 23.49
C ASP A 86 9.13 -0.72 23.57
N ASP A 87 8.42 -0.37 24.64
CA ASP A 87 7.02 -0.72 24.84
C ASP A 87 6.12 -0.06 23.79
N HIS A 88 6.29 1.24 23.51
CA HIS A 88 5.52 1.92 22.47
C HIS A 88 5.81 1.35 21.07
N TRP A 89 7.05 1.00 20.80
CA TRP A 89 7.44 0.35 19.54
C TRP A 89 6.82 -1.05 19.40
N ASN A 90 6.80 -1.83 20.48
CA ASN A 90 6.15 -3.14 20.51
C ASN A 90 4.64 -3.01 20.33
N SER A 91 4.00 -2.06 21.02
CA SER A 91 2.58 -1.73 20.86
C SER A 91 2.24 -1.29 19.44
N LEU A 92 3.11 -0.52 18.78
CA LEU A 92 2.93 -0.14 17.38
C LEU A 92 2.90 -1.37 16.46
N ARG A 93 3.76 -2.37 16.72
CA ARG A 93 3.78 -3.62 15.93
C ARG A 93 2.58 -4.52 16.22
N ALA A 94 2.16 -4.61 17.48
CA ALA A 94 1.05 -5.45 17.91
C ALA A 94 -0.31 -4.88 17.48
N SER A 95 -0.56 -3.60 17.76
CA SER A 95 -1.82 -2.91 17.43
C SER A 95 -1.59 -1.43 17.12
N LYS A 96 -1.30 -1.14 15.85
CA LYS A 96 -1.05 0.24 15.36
C LYS A 96 -2.14 1.23 15.79
N ASN A 97 -3.41 0.86 15.66
CA ASN A 97 -4.52 1.77 15.94
C ASN A 97 -4.66 2.08 17.45
N ALA A 98 -4.37 1.11 18.32
CA ALA A 98 -4.37 1.34 19.77
C ALA A 98 -3.19 2.26 20.17
N CYS A 99 -1.97 1.95 19.69
CA CYS A 99 -0.78 2.76 19.94
C CYS A 99 -0.94 4.21 19.48
N PHE A 100 -1.51 4.45 18.29
CA PHE A 100 -1.74 5.83 17.81
C PHE A 100 -2.86 6.56 18.55
N ARG A 101 -3.87 5.86 19.11
CA ARG A 101 -4.87 6.49 19.99
C ARG A 101 -4.22 6.96 21.29
N GLU A 102 -3.44 6.10 21.91
CA GLU A 102 -2.68 6.43 23.13
C GLU A 102 -1.71 7.59 22.90
N CYS A 103 -0.98 7.58 21.79
CA CYS A 103 -0.08 8.68 21.42
C CYS A 103 -0.83 10.01 21.24
N ALA A 104 -1.99 9.99 20.60
CA ALA A 104 -2.81 11.20 20.39
C ALA A 104 -3.20 11.84 21.73
N GLU A 105 -3.57 11.01 22.69
CA GLU A 105 -4.03 11.43 24.01
C GLU A 105 -2.86 11.91 24.87
N GLN A 106 -1.78 11.13 24.98
CA GLN A 106 -0.63 11.45 25.83
C GLN A 106 0.19 12.64 25.31
N LEU A 107 0.48 12.67 24.01
CA LEU A 107 1.44 13.63 23.46
C LEU A 107 0.79 14.93 22.99
N PHE A 108 -0.45 14.85 22.50
CA PHE A 108 -1.14 15.97 21.87
C PHE A 108 -2.44 16.36 22.57
N GLY A 109 -2.83 15.68 23.66
CA GLY A 109 -4.08 15.97 24.38
C GLY A 109 -5.31 15.87 23.47
N GLY A 110 -5.28 14.96 22.49
CA GLY A 110 -6.34 14.80 21.48
C GLY A 110 -6.34 15.81 20.33
N LYS A 111 -5.42 16.79 20.30
CA LYS A 111 -5.36 17.81 19.23
C LYS A 111 -5.00 17.24 17.85
N LYS A 112 -4.20 16.17 17.80
CA LYS A 112 -3.90 15.42 16.57
C LYS A 112 -4.67 14.10 16.63
N THR A 113 -5.53 13.85 15.64
CA THR A 113 -6.31 12.61 15.58
C THR A 113 -5.42 11.40 15.30
N MET A 114 -5.87 10.21 15.70
CA MET A 114 -5.19 8.94 15.40
C MET A 114 -4.91 8.79 13.89
N GLN A 115 -5.85 9.18 13.04
CA GLN A 115 -5.66 9.13 11.58
C GLN A 115 -4.57 10.09 11.09
N ALA A 116 -4.46 11.28 11.68
CA ALA A 116 -3.40 12.23 11.36
C ALA A 116 -2.01 11.69 11.75
N LEU A 117 -1.91 11.05 12.92
CA LEU A 117 -0.68 10.37 13.40
C LEU A 117 -0.29 9.22 12.49
N LYS A 118 -1.25 8.36 12.14
CA LYS A 118 -1.03 7.25 11.19
C LYS A 118 -0.51 7.76 9.85
N GLY A 119 -1.16 8.77 9.27
CA GLY A 119 -0.73 9.36 8.00
C GLY A 119 0.65 10.05 8.10
N ALA A 120 0.96 10.69 9.22
CA ALA A 120 2.28 11.28 9.47
C ALA A 120 3.38 10.21 9.57
N TYR A 121 3.12 9.13 10.29
CA TYR A 121 4.03 7.99 10.41
C TYR A 121 4.27 7.33 9.06
N GLU A 122 3.21 7.02 8.29
CA GLU A 122 3.35 6.33 6.99
C GLU A 122 4.12 7.18 5.96
N ARG A 123 3.85 8.49 5.91
CA ARG A 123 4.64 9.42 5.06
C ARG A 123 6.09 9.50 5.52
N GLY A 124 6.33 9.66 6.83
CA GLY A 124 7.68 9.67 7.38
C GLY A 124 8.44 8.39 7.09
N PHE A 125 7.80 7.24 7.29
CA PHE A 125 8.37 5.92 7.04
C PHE A 125 8.69 5.69 5.55
N ASN A 126 7.85 6.19 4.62
CA ASN A 126 8.15 6.16 3.19
C ASN A 126 9.36 7.03 2.82
N VAL A 127 9.48 8.22 3.41
CA VAL A 127 10.67 9.08 3.23
C VAL A 127 11.91 8.38 3.79
N PHE A 128 11.83 7.75 4.97
CA PHE A 128 12.91 6.94 5.52
C PHE A 128 13.37 5.84 4.55
N LYS A 129 12.45 5.06 3.97
CA LYS A 129 12.80 4.01 2.99
C LYS A 129 13.54 4.57 1.77
N GLN A 130 13.11 5.73 1.27
CA GLN A 130 13.74 6.40 0.14
C GLN A 130 15.15 6.88 0.48
N ILE A 131 15.33 7.51 1.66
CA ILE A 131 16.65 7.92 2.16
C ILE A 131 17.54 6.69 2.40
N TYR A 132 16.98 5.59 2.92
CA TYR A 132 17.72 4.35 3.12
C TYR A 132 18.20 3.73 1.80
N ALA A 133 17.35 3.68 0.77
CA ALA A 133 17.75 3.24 -0.56
C ALA A 133 18.87 4.13 -1.14
N PHE A 134 18.76 5.45 -0.94
CA PHE A 134 19.79 6.41 -1.30
C PHE A 134 21.11 6.18 -0.56
N GLU A 135 21.08 5.92 0.74
CA GLU A 135 22.25 5.63 1.58
C GLU A 135 22.95 4.33 1.13
N MET A 136 22.18 3.28 0.85
CA MET A 136 22.69 2.02 0.33
C MET A 136 23.39 2.17 -1.03
N PHE A 137 22.85 3.02 -1.92
CA PHE A 137 23.50 3.37 -3.17
C PHE A 137 24.76 4.22 -2.93
N SER A 138 24.67 5.25 -2.09
CA SER A 138 25.76 6.17 -1.80
C SER A 138 26.98 5.48 -1.20
N ARG A 139 26.78 4.43 -0.39
CA ARG A 139 27.87 3.59 0.15
C ARG A 139 28.67 2.87 -0.96
N ARG A 140 28.03 2.50 -2.06
CA ARG A 140 28.71 1.87 -3.22
C ARG A 140 29.57 2.85 -4.01
N MET A 141 29.22 4.13 -3.98
CA MET A 141 30.01 5.21 -4.59
C MET A 141 31.23 5.63 -3.76
N GLY A 142 31.42 5.03 -2.58
CA GLY A 142 32.49 5.37 -1.64
C GLY A 142 32.06 6.38 -0.58
N PRO A 143 32.88 6.54 0.47
CA PRO A 143 32.59 7.46 1.57
C PRO A 143 32.41 8.89 1.05
N MET A 144 31.54 9.67 1.70
CA MET A 144 31.46 11.11 1.43
C MET A 144 32.75 11.75 1.92
N THR A 145 33.60 12.16 0.98
CA THR A 145 34.88 12.85 1.26
C THR A 145 34.71 14.34 1.57
N ILE A 146 33.48 14.82 1.62
CA ILE A 146 33.19 16.24 1.75
C ILE A 146 33.14 16.65 3.21
N ASN A 147 33.70 17.83 3.45
CA ASN A 147 33.64 18.49 4.73
C ASN A 147 32.17 18.72 5.15
N MET A 148 31.70 17.91 6.10
CA MET A 148 30.31 17.94 6.59
C MET A 148 29.94 19.25 7.29
N ASN A 149 30.89 20.17 7.49
CA ASN A 149 30.69 21.43 8.17
C ASN A 149 30.05 22.52 7.26
N SER A 150 30.18 22.40 5.93
CA SER A 150 29.56 23.34 4.98
C SER A 150 28.22 22.79 4.49
N GLN A 151 27.11 23.41 4.91
CA GLN A 151 25.77 23.00 4.48
C GLN A 151 25.61 23.09 2.95
N ALA A 152 26.18 24.12 2.32
CA ALA A 152 26.11 24.31 0.88
C ALA A 152 26.81 23.17 0.11
N ASP A 153 27.97 22.74 0.57
CA ASP A 153 28.73 21.66 -0.09
C ASP A 153 28.08 20.29 0.15
N ARG A 154 27.54 20.08 1.36
CA ARG A 154 26.79 18.88 1.72
C ARG A 154 25.52 18.74 0.85
N LEU A 155 24.77 19.82 0.64
CA LEU A 155 23.61 19.83 -0.25
C LEU A 155 23.99 19.53 -1.71
N LYS A 156 25.04 20.18 -2.24
CA LYS A 156 25.52 19.93 -3.61
C LYS A 156 25.88 18.45 -3.85
N GLU A 157 26.51 17.80 -2.87
CA GLU A 157 26.85 16.39 -2.98
C GLU A 157 25.64 15.47 -2.87
N TYR A 158 24.70 15.76 -1.95
CA TYR A 158 23.43 15.03 -1.90
C TYR A 158 22.70 15.12 -3.24
N GLU A 159 22.64 16.30 -3.88
CA GLU A 159 22.04 16.46 -5.21
C GLU A 159 22.77 15.63 -6.28
N LYS A 160 24.10 15.69 -6.31
CA LYS A 160 24.93 14.92 -7.24
C LYS A 160 24.69 13.42 -7.10
N ARG A 161 24.70 12.89 -5.88
CA ARG A 161 24.49 11.45 -5.62
C ARG A 161 23.04 11.03 -5.87
N LEU A 162 22.05 11.86 -5.53
CA LEU A 162 20.64 11.59 -5.85
C LEU A 162 20.42 11.52 -7.37
N SER A 163 21.05 12.41 -8.13
CA SER A 163 21.01 12.37 -9.61
C SER A 163 21.62 11.07 -10.15
N ALA A 164 22.78 10.64 -9.60
CA ALA A 164 23.40 9.37 -9.95
C ALA A 164 22.51 8.16 -9.60
N ALA A 165 21.90 8.16 -8.41
CA ALA A 165 21.01 7.09 -7.94
C ALA A 165 19.77 6.92 -8.85
N ARG A 166 19.15 8.04 -9.26
CA ARG A 166 18.03 8.02 -10.22
C ARG A 166 18.47 7.50 -11.59
N LYS A 167 19.65 7.92 -12.08
CA LYS A 167 20.22 7.42 -13.34
C LYS A 167 20.53 5.92 -13.31
N SER A 168 20.89 5.36 -12.15
CA SER A 168 21.11 3.92 -11.97
C SER A 168 19.84 3.13 -11.66
N GLY A 169 18.65 3.74 -11.73
CA GLY A 169 17.38 3.07 -11.45
C GLY A 169 17.16 2.72 -9.97
N THR A 170 17.86 3.37 -9.04
CA THR A 170 17.60 3.20 -7.60
C THR A 170 16.31 3.95 -7.22
N GLU A 171 15.41 3.29 -6.50
CA GLU A 171 14.11 3.81 -6.08
C GLU A 171 14.21 4.86 -4.95
N VAL A 172 14.83 5.99 -5.24
CA VAL A 172 14.91 7.12 -4.29
C VAL A 172 13.62 7.97 -4.26
N GLY A 173 12.71 7.77 -5.23
CA GLY A 173 11.46 8.53 -5.30
C GLY A 173 11.66 10.05 -5.49
N ASN A 174 10.77 10.84 -4.89
CA ASN A 174 10.71 12.31 -5.05
C ASN A 174 11.48 13.08 -3.97
N ILE A 175 12.40 12.44 -3.23
CA ILE A 175 13.21 13.16 -2.23
C ILE A 175 14.22 14.10 -2.91
N ASN A 176 14.52 15.21 -2.24
CA ASN A 176 15.55 16.16 -2.63
C ASN A 176 16.65 16.24 -1.56
N ALA A 177 17.76 16.92 -1.88
CA ALA A 177 18.90 17.03 -0.99
C ALA A 177 18.56 17.71 0.34
N ARG A 178 17.65 18.70 0.34
CA ARG A 178 17.21 19.38 1.57
C ARG A 178 16.48 18.44 2.52
N ILE A 179 15.63 17.54 1.99
CA ILE A 179 14.93 16.54 2.79
C ILE A 179 15.93 15.58 3.43
N VAL A 180 16.88 15.06 2.65
CA VAL A 180 17.94 14.17 3.17
C VAL A 180 18.73 14.86 4.27
N ASP A 181 19.22 16.07 4.00
CA ASP A 181 19.99 16.88 4.95
C ASP A 181 19.24 17.15 6.25
N HIS A 182 17.98 17.56 6.14
CA HIS A 182 17.12 17.85 7.28
C HIS A 182 16.84 16.59 8.13
N TRP A 183 16.57 15.46 7.49
CA TRP A 183 16.36 14.17 8.19
C TRP A 183 17.58 13.69 8.97
N HIS A 184 18.79 13.90 8.44
CA HIS A 184 20.03 13.61 9.15
C HIS A 184 20.31 14.62 10.26
N THR A 185 20.09 15.91 10.00
CA THR A 185 20.37 16.99 10.95
C THR A 185 19.47 16.92 12.18
N ILE A 186 18.18 16.64 12.00
CA ILE A 186 17.24 16.43 13.13
C ILE A 186 17.48 15.07 13.82
N GLY A 187 18.09 14.11 13.12
CA GLY A 187 18.35 12.77 13.64
C GLY A 187 17.19 11.78 13.50
N TRP A 188 16.13 12.14 12.76
CA TRP A 188 15.05 11.20 12.43
C TRP A 188 15.55 9.98 11.67
N TYR A 189 16.51 10.17 10.75
CA TYR A 189 17.09 9.03 10.03
C TYR A 189 17.73 8.02 10.98
N SER A 190 18.55 8.49 11.93
CA SER A 190 19.23 7.64 12.91
C SER A 190 18.23 6.89 13.79
N LEU A 191 17.15 7.56 14.20
CA LEU A 191 16.09 6.98 15.01
C LEU A 191 15.35 5.85 14.27
N PHE A 192 14.91 6.10 13.04
CA PHE A 192 14.27 5.06 12.22
C PHE A 192 15.23 3.93 11.85
N HIS A 193 16.45 4.25 11.43
CA HIS A 193 17.47 3.26 11.06
C HIS A 193 17.82 2.35 12.26
N GLY A 194 18.03 2.95 13.43
CA GLY A 194 18.34 2.23 14.67
C GLY A 194 17.25 1.23 15.04
N ARG A 195 15.97 1.62 14.95
CA ARG A 195 14.86 0.71 15.24
C ARG A 195 14.61 -0.32 14.14
N TRP A 196 14.77 0.06 12.88
CA TRP A 196 14.56 -0.83 11.74
C TRP A 196 15.59 -1.96 11.66
N HIS A 197 16.84 -1.71 12.08
CA HIS A 197 17.93 -2.70 12.04
C HIS A 197 18.35 -3.25 13.41
N GLY A 198 18.05 -2.53 14.50
CA GLY A 198 18.57 -2.81 15.84
C GLY A 198 17.71 -3.74 16.69
N ASP A 199 16.56 -4.22 16.21
CA ASP A 199 15.80 -5.26 16.93
C ASP A 199 16.31 -6.66 16.52
N PRO A 200 17.11 -7.36 17.36
CA PRO A 200 17.58 -8.71 17.08
C PRO A 200 16.45 -9.75 16.95
N ILE A 201 15.22 -9.41 17.36
CA ILE A 201 14.05 -10.26 17.13
C ILE A 201 13.53 -10.13 15.69
N SER A 202 13.65 -8.95 15.06
CA SER A 202 13.15 -8.72 13.69
C SER A 202 14.16 -9.09 12.60
N THR A 203 15.45 -9.16 12.93
CA THR A 203 16.54 -9.47 11.98
C THR A 203 17.05 -10.91 12.06
N ARG A 204 16.57 -11.71 13.02
CA ARG A 204 16.72 -13.16 12.89
C ARG A 204 15.90 -13.57 11.67
N PRO A 205 16.51 -14.15 10.62
CA PRO A 205 15.73 -14.85 9.62
C PRO A 205 14.87 -15.81 10.43
N THR A 206 13.54 -15.72 10.31
CA THR A 206 12.61 -16.67 10.91
C THR A 206 12.95 -18.02 10.32
N ASN A 207 13.94 -18.68 10.91
CA ASN A 207 14.27 -20.04 10.69
C ASN A 207 13.09 -20.75 11.33
N ARG A 208 12.03 -20.94 10.54
CA ARG A 208 10.96 -21.86 10.85
C ARG A 208 11.70 -23.17 11.07
N GLN A 209 12.02 -23.47 12.33
CA GLN A 209 12.34 -24.81 12.74
C GLN A 209 11.15 -25.63 12.29
N ASN A 210 11.36 -26.36 11.20
CA ASN A 210 10.53 -27.50 10.86
C ASN A 210 10.54 -28.39 12.09
N THR A 211 9.49 -28.30 12.89
CA THR A 211 9.18 -29.25 13.94
C THR A 211 8.72 -30.54 13.25
N THR A 212 9.66 -31.27 12.66
CA THR A 212 9.47 -32.69 12.33
C THR A 212 9.68 -33.46 13.62
N GLY A 213 8.61 -33.61 14.39
CA GLY A 213 8.54 -34.48 15.56
C GLY A 213 7.10 -34.94 15.76
N PRO A 214 6.82 -36.26 15.73
CA PRO A 214 5.50 -36.79 16.04
C PRO A 214 5.33 -36.78 17.55
N SER A 215 4.39 -36.00 18.06
CA SER A 215 3.94 -36.12 19.44
C SER A 215 2.45 -36.35 19.44
N SER A 216 2.12 -37.63 19.63
CA SER A 216 0.85 -38.10 20.14
C SER A 216 0.55 -37.41 21.47
N ALA A 217 -0.51 -36.61 21.53
CA ALA A 217 -1.18 -36.28 22.77
C ALA A 217 -2.63 -35.90 22.45
N VAL A 218 -3.49 -36.87 22.69
CA VAL A 218 -4.94 -36.70 22.80
C VAL A 218 -5.18 -35.80 24.01
N THR A 219 -5.70 -34.58 23.79
CA THR A 219 -6.34 -33.81 24.86
C THR A 219 -7.68 -33.34 24.34
N MET A 220 -8.71 -33.90 24.98
CA MET A 220 -10.11 -33.55 24.83
C MET A 220 -10.38 -32.18 25.44
N GLY A 221 -11.26 -31.42 24.81
CA GLY A 221 -12.12 -30.43 25.45
C GLY A 221 -11.47 -29.10 25.84
N ASP A 222 -11.79 -28.04 25.10
CA ASP A 222 -12.55 -26.94 25.72
C ASP A 222 -13.29 -26.15 24.65
N ASP A 223 -14.60 -26.01 24.86
CA ASP A 223 -15.48 -25.04 24.22
C ASP A 223 -15.15 -23.68 24.83
N ASP A 224 -14.73 -22.67 24.05
CA ASP A 224 -15.17 -21.29 24.35
C ASP A 224 -14.96 -20.30 23.18
N ALA A 225 -16.11 -19.77 22.72
CA ALA A 225 -16.34 -18.43 22.19
C ALA A 225 -15.44 -17.86 21.06
N ASP A 226 -15.70 -18.25 19.81
CA ASP A 226 -15.64 -17.33 18.67
C ASP A 226 -17.05 -16.75 18.44
N VAL A 227 -17.39 -15.73 19.24
CA VAL A 227 -18.55 -14.88 19.00
C VAL A 227 -18.23 -13.95 17.83
N GLU A 228 -18.99 -14.16 16.75
CA GLU A 228 -19.23 -13.20 15.68
C GLU A 228 -19.30 -11.75 16.19
N GLU A 229 -18.42 -10.89 15.67
CA GLU A 229 -18.67 -9.45 15.63
C GLU A 229 -18.88 -9.03 14.17
N GLN A 230 -19.93 -9.59 13.57
CA GLN A 230 -20.78 -8.83 12.66
C GLN A 230 -21.72 -7.97 13.51
N LEU A 231 -22.01 -6.75 13.03
CA LEU A 231 -22.96 -5.76 13.59
C LEU A 231 -22.39 -4.81 14.66
N ASN A 232 -21.82 -3.70 14.19
CA ASN A 232 -22.40 -2.40 14.57
C ASN A 232 -22.03 -1.30 13.55
N GLY A 233 -22.77 -1.29 12.45
CA GLY A 233 -23.02 -0.06 11.72
C GLY A 233 -24.14 0.69 12.44
N HIS A 234 -23.78 1.66 13.27
CA HIS A 234 -24.71 2.70 13.70
C HIS A 234 -24.04 4.07 13.58
N GLU A 235 -24.49 4.77 12.54
CA GLU A 235 -24.83 6.20 12.52
C GLU A 235 -24.45 7.00 13.78
N PHE A 236 -23.34 7.74 13.69
CA PHE A 236 -23.24 9.03 14.37
C PHE A 236 -23.07 10.12 13.32
N SER A 237 -24.22 10.62 12.88
CA SER A 237 -24.35 11.92 12.26
C SER A 237 -24.20 12.98 13.36
N ASN A 238 -23.10 13.72 13.34
CA ASN A 238 -23.05 15.07 13.90
C ASN A 238 -22.05 15.88 13.07
N GLY A 239 -22.58 16.68 12.15
CA GLY A 239 -21.81 17.59 11.33
C GLY A 239 -21.44 18.86 12.10
N MET A 240 -20.24 19.38 11.85
CA MET A 240 -19.96 20.82 11.67
C MET A 240 -18.57 21.01 11.05
N ALA A 241 -18.52 21.94 10.07
CA ALA A 241 -17.36 22.63 9.50
C ALA A 241 -16.41 21.88 8.53
N GLN A 242 -16.75 21.96 7.24
CA GLN A 242 -15.79 22.07 6.13
C GLN A 242 -15.12 23.46 6.15
N GLN A 243 -13.81 23.52 5.91
CA GLN A 243 -13.19 24.42 4.92
C GLN A 243 -11.90 23.79 4.35
N ASN A 244 -11.90 23.60 3.03
CA ASN A 244 -10.73 23.37 2.17
C ASN A 244 -10.42 24.69 1.44
N PRO A 245 -9.15 24.90 1.07
CA PRO A 245 -8.86 25.37 -0.28
C PRO A 245 -8.07 24.34 -1.09
N ASP A 246 -8.41 24.40 -2.37
CA ASP A 246 -8.06 23.61 -3.54
C ASP A 246 -6.58 23.74 -3.93
N PRO A 247 -6.01 22.76 -4.66
CA PRO A 247 -5.26 23.15 -5.84
C PRO A 247 -5.66 22.35 -7.09
N SER A 248 -5.89 23.12 -8.15
CA SER A 248 -6.28 22.73 -9.50
C SER A 248 -5.34 21.73 -10.18
N PRO A 249 -5.84 20.76 -10.97
CA PRO A 249 -5.03 20.00 -11.90
C PRO A 249 -5.02 20.67 -13.28
N MET A 250 -3.81 20.87 -13.82
CA MET A 250 -3.61 21.28 -15.21
C MET A 250 -3.85 20.10 -16.15
N ASP A 251 -4.63 20.36 -17.19
CA ASP A 251 -4.81 19.50 -18.36
C ASP A 251 -3.48 19.19 -19.05
N ARG A 252 -3.20 17.91 -19.24
CA ARG A 252 -2.19 17.42 -20.18
C ARG A 252 -2.84 16.46 -21.15
N THR A 253 -3.19 17.00 -22.31
CA THR A 253 -3.43 16.27 -23.54
C THR A 253 -2.12 15.56 -23.94
N PHE A 254 -2.15 14.24 -24.11
CA PHE A 254 -1.10 13.52 -24.82
C PHE A 254 -1.68 12.54 -25.83
N SER A 255 -1.16 12.70 -27.04
CA SER A 255 -1.47 11.98 -28.26
C SER A 255 -1.17 10.49 -28.16
N SER A 256 -2.06 9.73 -28.81
CA SER A 256 -1.90 8.34 -29.21
C SER A 256 -0.98 8.21 -30.44
N ASP A 257 0.13 7.51 -30.29
CA ASP A 257 0.91 6.78 -31.32
C ASP A 257 1.65 5.68 -30.53
N GLY A 258 1.74 4.39 -30.90
CA GLY A 258 1.76 3.80 -32.23
C GLY A 258 3.15 3.17 -32.47
N ALA A 259 3.49 2.06 -31.81
CA ALA A 259 4.53 1.11 -32.29
C ALA A 259 4.63 -0.14 -31.39
N SER A 260 4.14 -1.26 -31.91
CA SER A 260 4.48 -2.61 -31.46
C SER A 260 5.98 -2.87 -31.69
N SER A 261 6.70 -3.24 -30.63
CA SER A 261 8.01 -3.89 -30.78
C SER A 261 8.03 -5.18 -29.97
N ILE A 262 8.23 -6.27 -30.71
CA ILE A 262 8.30 -7.65 -30.25
C ILE A 262 9.64 -7.84 -29.51
N PRO A 263 9.67 -8.33 -28.26
CA PRO A 263 10.92 -8.65 -27.61
C PRO A 263 11.46 -10.00 -28.10
N VAL A 264 12.68 -9.97 -28.61
CA VAL A 264 13.50 -11.12 -29.01
C VAL A 264 13.93 -11.91 -27.76
N PRO A 265 13.70 -13.24 -27.68
CA PRO A 265 14.12 -14.04 -26.54
C PRO A 265 15.64 -14.17 -26.51
N HIS A 266 16.27 -13.64 -25.46
CA HIS A 266 17.68 -13.87 -25.18
C HIS A 266 17.87 -15.23 -24.50
N PRO A 267 18.88 -16.02 -24.90
CA PRO A 267 19.17 -17.30 -24.25
C PRO A 267 19.73 -17.06 -22.84
N MET A 268 19.08 -17.69 -21.85
CA MET A 268 19.51 -17.75 -20.46
C MET A 268 20.93 -18.31 -20.37
N SER A 269 21.86 -17.50 -19.87
CA SER A 269 23.19 -17.95 -19.46
C SER A 269 23.07 -18.69 -18.13
N PHE A 270 23.39 -19.98 -18.14
CA PHE A 270 23.47 -20.81 -16.94
C PHE A 270 24.66 -20.32 -16.10
N ALA A 271 24.37 -19.57 -15.03
CA ALA A 271 25.33 -19.31 -13.98
C ALA A 271 25.61 -20.63 -13.23
N SER A 272 26.83 -21.12 -13.36
CA SER A 272 27.41 -22.23 -12.60
C SER A 272 27.46 -21.85 -11.12
N ASN A 273 26.59 -22.49 -10.33
CA ASN A 273 26.59 -22.35 -8.88
C ASN A 273 27.79 -23.12 -8.29
N PRO A 274 28.56 -22.54 -7.35
CA PRO A 274 29.69 -23.22 -6.75
C PRO A 274 29.21 -24.21 -5.68
N ASN A 275 29.50 -25.49 -5.94
CA ASN A 275 30.00 -26.47 -4.99
C ASN A 275 29.37 -26.49 -3.57
N PRO A 276 28.42 -27.40 -3.26
CA PRO A 276 28.08 -27.70 -1.88
C PRO A 276 29.22 -28.55 -1.28
N GLN A 277 29.99 -27.96 -0.36
CA GLN A 277 30.91 -28.74 0.46
C GLN A 277 30.08 -29.65 1.38
N TYR A 278 30.00 -30.92 1.02
CA TYR A 278 29.56 -31.98 1.92
C TYR A 278 30.62 -32.16 3.02
N LEU A 279 30.23 -31.80 4.25
CA LEU A 279 30.92 -32.22 5.47
C LEU A 279 30.80 -33.74 5.59
N VAL A 280 31.89 -34.44 5.28
CA VAL A 280 32.07 -35.87 5.55
C VAL A 280 32.29 -36.05 7.07
N PRO A 281 31.50 -36.87 7.77
CA PRO A 281 31.83 -37.27 9.14
C PRO A 281 33.09 -38.14 9.13
N GLN A 282 34.16 -37.60 9.71
CA GLN A 282 35.43 -38.29 9.92
C GLN A 282 35.25 -39.38 11.00
N MET A 283 35.13 -40.64 10.58
CA MET A 283 35.20 -41.78 11.50
C MET A 283 36.66 -42.11 11.81
N VAL A 284 37.00 -42.06 13.09
CA VAL A 284 38.27 -42.47 13.69
C VAL A 284 38.40 -44.00 13.66
N PRO A 285 39.58 -44.56 13.31
CA PRO A 285 39.81 -46.00 13.35
C PRO A 285 40.24 -46.45 14.75
N PRO A 286 39.75 -47.59 15.27
CA PRO A 286 40.40 -48.27 16.37
C PRO A 286 41.54 -49.16 15.84
N THR A 287 42.74 -48.88 16.35
CA THR A 287 43.88 -49.77 16.31
C THR A 287 43.55 -51.06 17.07
N ASN A 288 43.64 -52.22 16.41
CA ASN A 288 44.32 -53.41 16.92
C ASN A 288 44.31 -54.56 15.90
N ALA A 289 45.51 -55.06 15.58
CA ALA A 289 45.75 -56.33 14.91
C ALA A 289 45.40 -57.50 15.89
N PRO A 290 45.16 -58.75 15.42
CA PRO A 290 46.20 -59.56 14.77
C PRO A 290 45.76 -60.44 13.58
N VAL A 291 46.78 -60.71 12.76
CA VAL A 291 47.03 -61.80 11.81
C VAL A 291 46.11 -63.03 11.90
N SER A 292 45.47 -63.42 10.78
CA SER A 292 45.52 -64.81 10.26
C SER A 292 44.69 -65.05 8.99
N ASN A 293 45.27 -65.89 8.13
CA ASN A 293 44.70 -66.75 7.10
C ASN A 293 44.07 -66.16 5.83
N ARG A 294 44.79 -66.43 4.73
CA ARG A 294 44.35 -66.37 3.33
C ARG A 294 43.27 -67.42 3.08
N SER A 295 42.04 -66.97 2.85
CA SER A 295 41.01 -67.72 2.11
C SER A 295 40.55 -66.86 0.94
N SER A 296 41.01 -67.22 -0.27
CA SER A 296 40.78 -66.51 -1.53
C SER A 296 39.34 -66.59 -2.06
N THR A 297 38.39 -67.11 -1.28
CA THR A 297 36.95 -67.14 -1.61
C THR A 297 36.14 -66.05 -0.91
N SER A 298 36.73 -65.34 0.06
CA SER A 298 36.03 -64.28 0.81
C SER A 298 35.89 -62.96 0.04
N GLU A 299 36.83 -62.65 -0.87
CA GLU A 299 36.85 -61.39 -1.61
C GLU A 299 35.65 -61.21 -2.56
N LEU A 300 35.16 -62.29 -3.17
CA LEU A 300 34.02 -62.24 -4.10
C LEU A 300 32.68 -61.96 -3.37
N VAL A 301 32.53 -62.45 -2.14
CA VAL A 301 31.34 -62.21 -1.30
C VAL A 301 31.32 -60.75 -0.83
N GLN A 302 32.49 -60.19 -0.46
CA GLN A 302 32.61 -58.77 -0.08
C GLN A 302 32.32 -57.84 -1.27
N LEU A 303 32.80 -58.18 -2.47
CA LEU A 303 32.52 -57.39 -3.67
C LEU A 303 31.03 -57.41 -4.02
N THR A 304 30.37 -58.55 -3.87
CA THR A 304 28.92 -58.68 -4.13
C THR A 304 28.10 -57.87 -3.12
N ALA A 305 28.44 -57.94 -1.83
CA ALA A 305 27.77 -57.16 -0.79
C ALA A 305 27.96 -55.65 -0.98
N LEU A 306 29.17 -55.21 -1.37
CA LEU A 306 29.45 -53.82 -1.69
C LEU A 306 28.59 -53.35 -2.88
N THR A 307 28.51 -54.15 -3.93
CA THR A 307 27.73 -53.81 -5.14
C THR A 307 26.24 -53.70 -4.83
N GLN A 308 25.70 -54.62 -4.00
CA GLN A 308 24.31 -54.55 -3.54
C GLN A 308 24.05 -53.28 -2.71
N HIS A 309 24.95 -52.95 -1.78
CA HIS A 309 24.83 -51.75 -0.97
C HIS A 309 24.79 -50.49 -1.83
N ILE A 310 25.72 -50.37 -2.78
CA ILE A 310 25.79 -49.24 -3.72
C ILE A 310 24.49 -49.12 -4.53
N MET A 311 23.95 -50.23 -5.05
CA MET A 311 22.68 -50.21 -5.78
C MET A 311 21.51 -49.75 -4.89
N THR A 312 21.42 -50.22 -3.65
CA THR A 312 20.38 -49.78 -2.72
C THR A 312 20.51 -48.29 -2.40
N THR A 313 21.72 -47.78 -2.21
CA THR A 313 21.96 -46.34 -1.98
C THR A 313 21.54 -45.51 -3.18
N TYR A 314 21.81 -45.96 -4.41
CA TYR A 314 21.36 -45.26 -5.62
C TYR A 314 19.84 -45.24 -5.75
N VAL A 315 19.15 -46.36 -5.47
CA VAL A 315 17.69 -46.41 -5.50
C VAL A 315 17.10 -45.46 -4.46
N HIS A 316 17.65 -45.44 -3.24
CA HIS A 316 17.20 -44.53 -2.19
C HIS A 316 17.41 -43.06 -2.57
N LEU A 317 18.58 -42.71 -3.13
CA LEU A 317 18.87 -41.36 -3.59
C LEU A 317 17.91 -40.90 -4.69
N LEU A 318 17.61 -41.76 -5.66
CA LEU A 318 16.65 -41.46 -6.73
C LEU A 318 15.23 -41.25 -6.17
N GLN A 319 14.82 -42.05 -5.19
CA GLN A 319 13.52 -41.90 -4.54
C GLN A 319 13.43 -40.56 -3.78
N THR A 320 14.45 -40.21 -3.00
CA THR A 320 14.51 -38.92 -2.30
C THR A 320 14.49 -37.75 -3.28
N GLN A 321 15.22 -37.85 -4.40
CA GLN A 321 15.22 -36.82 -5.44
C GLN A 321 13.83 -36.65 -6.10
N ALA A 322 13.09 -37.74 -6.31
CA ALA A 322 11.73 -37.70 -6.83
C ALA A 322 10.75 -37.05 -5.84
N GLU A 323 10.89 -37.33 -4.54
CA GLU A 323 10.07 -36.72 -3.49
C GLU A 323 10.34 -35.21 -3.34
N ASP A 324 11.61 -34.79 -3.40
CA ASP A 324 11.99 -33.38 -3.36
C ASP A 324 11.47 -32.61 -4.58
N ALA A 325 11.61 -33.19 -5.78
CA ALA A 325 11.06 -32.63 -7.00
C ALA A 325 9.52 -32.45 -6.92
N LYS A 326 8.82 -33.44 -6.36
CA LYS A 326 7.37 -33.37 -6.12
C LYS A 326 7.01 -32.25 -5.14
N LEU A 327 7.73 -32.12 -4.04
CA LEU A 327 7.47 -31.08 -3.04
C LEU A 327 7.73 -29.68 -3.59
N LYS A 328 8.79 -29.51 -4.38
CA LYS A 328 9.08 -28.27 -5.10
C LYS A 328 7.97 -27.89 -6.09
N LEU A 329 7.43 -28.87 -6.81
CA LEU A 329 6.34 -28.66 -7.76
C LEU A 329 5.03 -28.25 -7.05
N GLU A 330 4.68 -28.92 -5.95
CA GLU A 330 3.55 -28.53 -5.09
C GLU A 330 3.71 -27.11 -4.52
N TYR A 331 4.92 -26.74 -4.12
CA TYR A 331 5.21 -25.38 -3.66
C TYR A 331 4.98 -24.34 -4.77
N LEU A 332 5.48 -24.60 -5.98
CA LEU A 332 5.29 -23.70 -7.12
C LEU A 332 3.80 -23.56 -7.47
N LYS A 333 3.03 -24.65 -7.45
CA LYS A 333 1.57 -24.60 -7.66
C LYS A 333 0.85 -23.75 -6.60
N ARG A 334 1.18 -23.90 -5.32
CA ARG A 334 0.58 -23.07 -4.25
C ARG A 334 1.01 -21.61 -4.33
N LYS A 335 2.19 -21.34 -4.87
CA LYS A 335 2.63 -19.97 -5.13
C LYS A 335 1.83 -19.36 -6.28
N GLU A 336 1.78 -20.05 -7.42
CA GLU A 336 1.00 -19.64 -8.59
C GLU A 336 -0.47 -19.41 -8.26
N ALA A 337 -1.10 -20.28 -7.47
CA ALA A 337 -2.49 -20.10 -7.04
C ALA A 337 -2.71 -18.84 -6.19
N ARG A 338 -1.73 -18.42 -5.37
CA ARG A 338 -1.82 -17.17 -4.60
C ARG A 338 -1.62 -15.95 -5.49
N ASP A 339 -0.67 -16.03 -6.42
CA ASP A 339 -0.40 -14.95 -7.37
C ASP A 339 -1.61 -14.74 -8.32
N GLU A 340 -2.27 -15.82 -8.74
CA GLU A 340 -3.51 -15.80 -9.55
C GLU A 340 -4.70 -15.21 -8.77
N GLU A 341 -4.83 -15.56 -7.48
CA GLU A 341 -5.86 -15.00 -6.59
C GLU A 341 -5.68 -13.50 -6.39
N GLU A 342 -4.45 -13.04 -6.12
CA GLU A 342 -4.13 -11.61 -5.99
C GLU A 342 -4.39 -10.86 -7.30
N SER A 343 -4.04 -11.47 -8.44
CA SER A 343 -4.33 -10.93 -9.78
C SER A 343 -5.84 -10.80 -10.03
N ARG A 344 -6.64 -11.78 -9.59
CA ARG A 344 -8.10 -11.72 -9.69
C ARG A 344 -8.68 -10.60 -8.82
N GLN A 345 -8.23 -10.46 -7.58
CA GLN A 345 -8.69 -9.41 -6.68
C GLN A 345 -8.34 -8.00 -7.19
N ARG A 346 -7.16 -7.83 -7.80
CA ARG A 346 -6.77 -6.56 -8.44
C ARG A 346 -7.71 -6.20 -9.59
N ARG A 347 -8.01 -7.16 -10.48
CA ARG A 347 -8.95 -6.96 -11.60
C ARG A 347 -10.36 -6.62 -11.11
N GLU A 348 -10.85 -7.32 -10.09
CA GLU A 348 -12.19 -7.07 -9.53
C GLU A 348 -12.29 -5.70 -8.86
N THR A 349 -11.25 -5.28 -8.14
CA THR A 349 -11.20 -3.95 -7.50
C THR A 349 -11.17 -2.84 -8.55
N GLU A 350 -10.41 -3.02 -9.63
CA GLU A 350 -10.35 -2.07 -10.73
C GLU A 350 -11.67 -2.02 -11.50
N GLN A 351 -12.32 -3.15 -11.72
CA GLN A 351 -13.67 -3.22 -12.32
C GLN A 351 -14.70 -2.46 -11.48
N ARG A 352 -14.71 -2.67 -10.16
CA ARG A 352 -15.63 -1.96 -9.25
C ARG A 352 -15.36 -0.46 -9.19
N LYS A 353 -14.11 -0.04 -9.40
CA LYS A 353 -13.75 1.37 -9.52
C LYS A 353 -14.30 1.96 -10.82
N GLN A 354 -14.09 1.28 -11.95
CA GLN A 354 -14.60 1.72 -13.25
C GLN A 354 -16.13 1.78 -13.28
N GLU A 355 -16.82 0.84 -12.63
CA GLU A 355 -18.28 0.84 -12.52
C GLU A 355 -18.80 2.07 -11.75
N ARG A 356 -18.15 2.44 -10.65
CA ARG A 356 -18.50 3.66 -9.90
C ARG A 356 -18.25 4.92 -10.72
N GLU A 357 -17.09 4.99 -11.38
CA GLU A 357 -16.73 6.13 -12.23
C GLU A 357 -17.71 6.28 -13.42
N ALA A 358 -18.14 5.17 -14.02
CA ALA A 358 -19.15 5.17 -15.08
C ALA A 358 -20.52 5.63 -14.58
N ALA A 359 -20.95 5.18 -13.40
CA ALA A 359 -22.22 5.60 -12.80
C ALA A 359 -22.20 7.10 -12.44
N GLU A 360 -21.10 7.60 -11.88
CA GLU A 360 -20.90 9.02 -11.59
C GLU A 360 -20.91 9.87 -12.87
N TRP A 361 -20.27 9.38 -13.94
CA TRP A 361 -20.26 10.05 -15.24
C TRP A 361 -21.66 10.14 -15.85
N GLU A 362 -22.45 9.05 -15.79
CA GLU A 362 -23.83 9.04 -16.29
C GLU A 362 -24.71 10.00 -15.47
N HIS A 363 -24.58 9.99 -14.15
CA HIS A 363 -25.30 10.90 -13.27
C HIS A 363 -24.95 12.37 -13.56
N SER A 364 -23.65 12.69 -13.70
CA SER A 364 -23.18 14.03 -14.05
C SER A 364 -23.73 14.49 -15.40
N ARG A 365 -23.72 13.62 -16.40
CA ARG A 365 -24.28 13.90 -17.73
C ARG A 365 -25.79 14.14 -17.69
N HIS A 366 -26.52 13.38 -16.87
CA HIS A 366 -27.96 13.59 -16.68
C HIS A 366 -28.22 14.94 -15.99
N ALA A 367 -27.48 15.25 -14.93
CA ALA A 367 -27.58 16.52 -14.21
C ALA A 367 -27.32 17.73 -15.13
N GLU A 368 -26.32 17.64 -16.01
CA GLU A 368 -26.04 18.70 -16.98
C GLU A 368 -27.18 18.91 -17.99
N LYS A 369 -27.76 17.82 -18.52
CA LYS A 369 -28.94 17.91 -19.41
C LYS A 369 -30.14 18.54 -18.71
N VAL A 370 -30.39 18.20 -17.45
CA VAL A 370 -31.45 18.81 -16.64
C VAL A 370 -31.17 20.30 -16.46
N LYS A 371 -29.93 20.67 -16.14
CA LYS A 371 -29.52 22.08 -16.00
C LYS A 371 -29.74 22.87 -17.29
N GLN A 372 -29.33 22.33 -18.44
CA GLN A 372 -29.53 22.98 -19.75
C GLN A 372 -31.02 23.20 -20.07
N ARG A 373 -31.87 22.19 -19.83
CA ARG A 373 -33.33 22.31 -20.03
C ARG A 373 -33.98 23.30 -19.08
N THR A 374 -33.54 23.32 -17.83
CA THR A 374 -34.01 24.27 -16.80
C THR A 374 -33.66 25.70 -17.19
N ALA A 375 -32.42 25.92 -17.64
CA ALA A 375 -31.96 27.22 -18.12
C ALA A 375 -32.80 27.70 -19.32
N LEU A 376 -33.03 26.83 -20.31
CA LEU A 376 -33.87 27.14 -21.47
C LEU A 376 -35.31 27.48 -21.09
N ALA A 377 -35.93 26.72 -20.18
CA ALA A 377 -37.29 27.00 -19.71
C ALA A 377 -37.36 28.34 -18.96
N THR A 378 -36.32 28.67 -18.19
CA THR A 378 -36.23 29.96 -17.48
C THR A 378 -36.11 31.12 -18.46
N ASP A 379 -35.28 30.96 -19.50
CA ASP A 379 -35.10 31.96 -20.56
C ASP A 379 -36.43 32.24 -21.32
N LEU A 380 -37.15 31.18 -21.71
CA LEU A 380 -38.47 31.28 -22.36
C LEU A 380 -39.51 32.04 -21.52
N LEU A 381 -39.48 31.90 -20.19
CA LEU A 381 -40.38 32.62 -19.29
C LEU A 381 -40.02 34.10 -19.18
N SER A 382 -38.73 34.44 -19.26
CA SER A 382 -38.24 35.82 -19.16
C SER A 382 -38.54 36.65 -20.40
N ASN A 383 -38.64 36.02 -21.57
CA ASN A 383 -38.83 36.71 -22.83
C ASN A 383 -40.30 37.15 -23.06
N PRO A 384 -40.61 38.47 -23.17
CA PRO A 384 -41.98 38.95 -23.34
C PRO A 384 -42.60 38.58 -24.70
N THR A 385 -41.80 38.31 -25.74
CA THR A 385 -42.29 38.06 -27.10
C THR A 385 -42.70 36.60 -27.35
N VAL A 386 -42.41 35.69 -26.41
CA VAL A 386 -42.78 34.27 -26.52
C VAL A 386 -44.27 34.07 -26.23
N ASP A 387 -44.92 33.23 -27.03
CA ASP A 387 -46.36 32.94 -26.94
C ASP A 387 -46.78 32.38 -25.56
N ALA A 388 -48.01 32.71 -25.14
CA ALA A 388 -48.53 32.35 -23.82
C ALA A 388 -48.60 30.82 -23.62
N SER A 389 -48.90 30.06 -24.68
CA SER A 389 -48.94 28.59 -24.63
C SER A 389 -47.57 27.98 -24.35
N VAL A 390 -46.50 28.52 -24.98
CA VAL A 390 -45.11 28.08 -24.76
C VAL A 390 -44.65 28.41 -23.35
N LYS A 391 -45.01 29.59 -22.83
CA LYS A 391 -44.72 29.98 -21.44
C LYS A 391 -45.39 29.05 -20.44
N GLN A 392 -46.66 28.69 -20.67
CA GLN A 392 -47.37 27.75 -19.81
C GLN A 392 -46.67 26.38 -19.80
N ALA A 393 -46.26 25.88 -20.96
CA ALA A 393 -45.53 24.61 -21.06
C ALA A 393 -44.17 24.64 -20.34
N ALA A 394 -43.42 25.76 -20.43
CA ALA A 394 -42.16 25.94 -19.70
C ALA A 394 -42.37 25.99 -18.18
N ALA A 395 -43.41 26.68 -17.71
CA ALA A 395 -43.77 26.73 -16.31
C ALA A 395 -44.18 25.35 -15.76
N ASP A 396 -44.98 24.59 -16.51
CA ASP A 396 -45.39 23.24 -16.13
C ASP A 396 -44.21 22.26 -16.11
N TYR A 397 -43.24 22.41 -17.01
CA TYR A 397 -41.99 21.64 -16.98
C TYR A 397 -41.19 21.88 -15.70
N LEU A 398 -40.96 23.15 -15.34
CA LEU A 398 -40.23 23.52 -14.12
C LEU A 398 -40.98 23.02 -12.87
N LYS A 399 -42.31 23.15 -12.85
CA LYS A 399 -43.13 22.62 -11.75
C LYS A 399 -42.95 21.11 -11.59
N ARG A 400 -43.01 20.34 -12.69
CA ARG A 400 -42.79 18.89 -12.64
C ARG A 400 -41.37 18.55 -12.16
N LEU A 401 -40.36 19.29 -12.62
CA LEU A 401 -38.97 19.08 -12.21
C LEU A 401 -38.80 19.22 -10.68
N PHE A 402 -39.33 20.30 -10.09
CA PHE A 402 -39.24 20.52 -8.64
C PHE A 402 -40.10 19.56 -7.81
N MET A 403 -41.19 19.02 -8.38
CA MET A 403 -41.97 17.98 -7.73
C MET A 403 -41.29 16.60 -7.74
N THR A 404 -40.31 16.38 -8.63
CA THR A 404 -39.59 15.09 -8.74
C THR A 404 -38.34 15.06 -7.85
N ASP A 405 -37.88 16.21 -7.37
CA ASP A 405 -36.69 16.37 -6.52
C ASP A 405 -37.03 16.45 -5.01
N GLN A 406 -38.31 16.20 -4.66
CA GLN A 406 -38.83 15.97 -3.30
C GLN A 406 -39.10 14.49 -3.09
#